data_AF-A0A2N7Q6I5-F1
#
_entry.id   AF-A0A2N7Q6I5-F1
#
_cell.length_a   1.000
_cell.length_b   1.000
_cell.length_c   1.000
_cell.angle_alpha   90.00
_cell.angle_beta   90.00
_cell.angle_gamma   90.00
#
_symmetry.space_group_name_H-M   'P 1'
#
loop_
_entity.id
_entity.type
_entity.pdbx_description
1 polymer ?
#
loop_
_entity_poly.entity_id
_entity_poly.type
_entity_poly.pdbx_seq_one_letter_code
_entity_poly.pdbx_strand_id
1 'polypeptide(L)'
;MKDNQKAIYCLVFMLFLCLIISEACTPEPKLSPMQIRQITTKLFDSDYETVFRACLTVFQDQGYIIKNTDMDSGLIVASIDKETSAGSQGFQRLLLGYVS
;
A
#
# COMPACT_ATOMS: atom_id res chain seq x y z
N MET A 1 6.70 -50.85 -26.46
CA MET A 1 7.34 -50.38 -25.21
C MET A 1 7.70 -48.89 -25.21
N LYS A 2 7.81 -48.19 -26.36
CA LYS A 2 8.15 -46.75 -26.42
C LYS A 2 7.00 -45.80 -26.04
N ASP A 3 5.74 -46.23 -26.18
CA ASP A 3 4.56 -45.39 -25.89
C ASP A 3 4.37 -45.17 -24.38
N ASN A 4 4.66 -46.18 -23.57
CA ASN A 4 4.58 -46.11 -22.11
C ASN A 4 5.61 -45.12 -21.53
N GLN A 5 6.77 -45.01 -22.18
CA GLN A 5 7.84 -44.10 -21.76
C GLN A 5 7.47 -42.63 -22.00
N LYS A 6 6.77 -42.33 -23.12
CA LYS A 6 6.22 -40.99 -23.38
C LYS A 6 5.11 -40.63 -22.37
N ALA A 7 4.25 -41.60 -22.04
CA ALA A 7 3.20 -41.41 -21.04
C ALA A 7 3.76 -41.11 -19.65
N ILE A 8 4.85 -41.80 -19.25
CA ILE A 8 5.53 -41.55 -17.97
C ILE A 8 6.14 -40.13 -17.94
N TYR A 9 6.82 -39.69 -19.00
CA TYR A 9 7.35 -38.32 -19.06
C TYR A 9 6.23 -37.27 -19.03
N CYS A 10 5.11 -37.53 -19.70
CA CYS A 10 3.95 -36.63 -19.68
C CYS A 10 3.33 -36.53 -18.28
N LEU A 11 3.26 -37.65 -17.54
CA LEU A 11 2.72 -37.71 -16.18
C LEU A 11 3.65 -37.00 -15.18
N VAL A 12 4.96 -37.21 -15.28
CA VAL A 12 5.96 -36.51 -14.45
C VAL A 12 5.98 -35.02 -14.74
N PHE A 13 5.86 -34.62 -16.01
CA PHE A 13 5.77 -33.21 -16.40
C PHE A 13 4.50 -32.54 -15.85
N MET A 14 3.36 -33.24 -15.90
CA MET A 14 2.12 -32.75 -15.33
C MET A 14 2.18 -32.62 -13.80
N LEU A 15 2.82 -33.57 -13.12
CA LEU A 15 3.04 -33.52 -11.67
C LEU A 15 3.92 -32.33 -11.27
N PHE A 16 4.98 -32.08 -12.05
CA PHE A 16 5.90 -30.95 -11.82
C PHE A 16 5.21 -29.60 -12.02
N LEU A 17 4.35 -29.48 -13.04
CA LEU A 17 3.51 -28.30 -13.26
C LEU A 17 2.55 -28.04 -12.10
N CYS A 18 1.97 -29.09 -11.51
CA CYS A 18 1.05 -28.97 -10.37
C CYS A 18 1.75 -28.44 -9.12
N LEU A 19 3.00 -28.84 -8.87
CA LEU A 19 3.81 -28.38 -7.73
C LEU A 19 4.21 -26.91 -7.82
N ILE A 20 4.37 -26.35 -9.02
CA ILE A 20 4.72 -24.92 -9.18
C ILE A 20 3.52 -24.01 -8.87
N ILE A 21 2.29 -24.51 -9.03
CA ILE A 21 1.07 -23.69 -8.87
C ILE A 21 0.66 -23.58 -7.38
N SER A 22 1.14 -24.46 -6.48
CA SER A 22 0.74 -24.45 -5.07
C SER A 22 1.37 -23.35 -4.21
N GLU A 23 2.41 -22.67 -4.69
CA GLU A 23 3.14 -21.63 -3.95
C GLU A 23 2.50 -20.23 -4.07
N ALA A 24 1.35 -20.09 -4.73
CA ALA A 24 0.72 -18.79 -4.99
C ALA A 24 -0.05 -18.16 -3.81
N CYS A 25 0.11 -18.67 -2.58
CA CYS A 25 -0.51 -18.08 -1.39
C CYS A 25 0.41 -16.99 -0.82
N THR A 26 0.34 -15.79 -1.40
CA THR A 26 1.03 -14.62 -0.87
C THR A 26 0.48 -14.28 0.52
N PRO A 27 1.32 -14.12 1.55
CA PRO A 27 0.85 -13.71 2.87
C PRO A 27 0.18 -12.33 2.79
N GLU A 28 -1.01 -12.20 3.36
CA GLU A 28 -1.70 -10.91 3.47
C GLU A 28 -0.75 -9.86 4.07
N PRO A 29 -0.75 -8.62 3.54
CA PRO A 29 0.05 -7.55 4.09
C PRO A 29 -0.28 -7.38 5.57
N LYS A 30 0.69 -7.66 6.45
CA LYS A 30 0.56 -7.42 7.89
C LYS A 30 0.59 -5.92 8.14
N LEU A 31 -0.57 -5.26 7.99
CA LEU A 31 -0.73 -3.86 8.31
C LEU A 31 -0.50 -3.65 9.82
N SER A 32 0.22 -2.61 10.18
CA SER A 32 0.41 -2.26 11.58
C SER A 32 -0.94 -1.86 12.20
N PRO A 33 -1.17 -2.09 13.50
CA PRO A 33 -2.41 -1.67 14.17
C PRO A 33 -2.66 -0.16 14.07
N MET A 34 -1.60 0.64 13.88
CA MET A 34 -1.73 2.07 13.59
C MET A 34 -2.25 2.32 12.17
N GLN A 35 -1.73 1.63 11.16
CA GLN A 35 -2.18 1.79 9.77
C GLN A 35 -3.65 1.41 9.61
N ILE A 36 -4.09 0.36 10.29
CA ILE A 36 -5.50 -0.08 10.27
C ILE A 36 -6.42 1.02 10.80
N ARG A 37 -6.02 1.75 11.85
CA ARG A 37 -6.81 2.85 12.40
C ARG A 37 -6.91 4.05 11.45
N GLN A 38 -5.97 4.21 10.53
CA GLN A 38 -6.01 5.29 9.53
C GLN A 38 -7.03 5.00 8.43
N ILE A 39 -7.38 3.72 8.21
CA ILE A 39 -8.42 3.32 7.27
C ILE A 39 -9.78 3.59 7.92
N THR A 40 -10.51 4.58 7.41
CA THR A 40 -11.84 4.94 7.90
C THR A 40 -12.79 5.14 6.72
N THR A 41 -13.98 4.58 6.82
CA THR A 41 -15.06 4.78 5.84
C THR A 41 -16.15 5.65 6.47
N LYS A 42 -16.65 6.64 5.73
CA LYS A 42 -17.76 7.51 6.11
C LYS A 42 -18.77 7.54 4.97
N LEU A 43 -20.07 7.52 5.30
CA LEU A 43 -21.16 7.65 4.35
C LEU A 43 -21.71 9.07 4.43
N PHE A 44 -21.98 9.66 3.27
CA PHE A 44 -22.50 11.02 3.14
C PHE A 44 -23.74 11.00 2.27
N ASP A 45 -24.77 11.76 2.65
CA ASP A 45 -26.04 11.89 1.93
C ASP A 45 -26.01 13.14 1.03
N SER A 46 -25.12 13.13 0.05
CA SER A 46 -24.91 14.22 -0.91
C SER A 46 -24.30 13.69 -2.20
N ASP A 47 -24.32 14.51 -3.24
CA ASP A 47 -23.75 14.17 -4.54
C ASP A 47 -22.23 13.93 -4.45
N TYR A 48 -21.76 12.94 -5.21
CA TYR A 48 -20.36 12.53 -5.24
C TYR A 48 -19.40 13.70 -5.52
N GLU A 49 -19.73 14.55 -6.48
CA GLU A 49 -18.87 15.68 -6.85
C GLU A 49 -18.76 16.69 -5.70
N THR A 50 -19.86 16.90 -4.98
CA THR A 50 -19.91 17.81 -3.83
C THR A 50 -19.08 17.27 -2.67
N VAL A 51 -19.22 15.98 -2.35
CA VAL A 51 -18.46 15.33 -1.27
C VAL A 51 -16.97 15.29 -1.60
N PHE A 52 -16.62 14.94 -2.84
CA PHE A 52 -15.24 14.86 -3.29
C PHE A 52 -14.54 16.22 -3.19
N ARG A 53 -15.18 17.29 -3.69
CA ARG A 53 -14.65 18.66 -3.58
C ARG A 53 -14.52 19.11 -2.13
N ALA A 54 -15.51 18.82 -1.28
CA ALA A 54 -15.44 19.13 0.15
C ALA A 54 -14.26 18.41 0.83
N CYS A 55 -14.01 17.14 0.52
CA CYS A 55 -12.86 16.40 1.03
C CYS A 55 -11.52 17.03 0.59
N LEU A 56 -11.41 17.48 -0.67
CA LEU A 56 -10.22 18.19 -1.15
C LEU A 56 -9.97 19.48 -0.37
N THR A 57 -11.00 20.29 -0.17
CA THR A 57 -10.88 21.54 0.60
C THR A 57 -10.47 21.26 2.05
N VAL A 58 -11.04 20.24 2.70
CA VAL A 58 -10.64 19.87 4.07
C VAL A 58 -9.17 19.45 4.13
N PHE A 59 -8.68 18.71 3.15
CA PHE A 59 -7.25 18.35 3.09
C PHE A 59 -6.36 19.58 2.87
N GLN A 60 -6.76 20.51 1.99
CA GLN A 60 -6.05 21.76 1.79
C GLN A 60 -6.02 22.63 3.06
N ASP A 61 -7.15 22.75 3.76
CA ASP A 61 -7.27 23.49 5.02
C ASP A 61 -6.39 22.90 6.13
N GLN A 62 -6.21 21.58 6.14
CA GLN A 62 -5.31 20.88 7.07
C GLN A 62 -3.83 20.97 6.66
N GLY A 63 -3.49 21.64 5.56
CA GLY A 63 -2.12 21.80 5.08
C GLY A 63 -1.57 20.59 4.30
N TYR A 64 -2.44 19.71 3.81
CA TYR A 64 -2.03 18.67 2.87
C TYR A 64 -1.87 19.26 1.46
N ILE A 65 -0.76 18.92 0.82
CA ILE A 65 -0.50 19.22 -0.59
C ILE A 65 -1.07 18.06 -1.42
N ILE A 66 -2.03 18.37 -2.28
CA ILE A 66 -2.62 17.40 -3.20
C ILE A 66 -1.62 17.12 -4.32
N LYS A 67 -1.21 15.86 -4.47
CA LYS A 67 -0.24 15.44 -5.50
C LYS A 67 -0.93 14.90 -6.74
N ASN A 68 -1.98 14.09 -6.55
CA ASN A 68 -2.74 13.50 -7.63
C ASN A 68 -4.19 13.29 -7.19
N THR A 69 -5.12 13.58 -8.10
CA THR A 69 -6.56 13.38 -7.89
C THR A 69 -7.13 12.77 -9.15
N ASP A 70 -7.76 11.61 -8.99
CA ASP A 70 -8.51 10.97 -10.05
C ASP A 70 -10.00 11.00 -9.68
N MET A 71 -10.75 11.79 -10.44
CA MET A 71 -12.16 12.04 -10.18
C MET A 71 -13.04 10.89 -10.66
N ASP A 72 -12.59 10.12 -11.65
CA ASP A 72 -13.32 8.97 -12.20
C ASP A 72 -13.23 7.77 -11.24
N SER A 73 -12.09 7.59 -10.56
CA SER A 73 -11.91 6.53 -9.54
C SER A 73 -12.17 6.98 -8.10
N GLY A 74 -12.23 8.29 -7.83
CA GLY A 74 -12.41 8.85 -6.48
C GLY A 74 -11.18 8.77 -5.60
N LEU A 75 -10.00 8.54 -6.19
CA LEU A 75 -8.74 8.46 -5.49
C LEU A 75 -8.13 9.86 -5.29
N ILE A 76 -7.89 10.22 -4.02
CA ILE A 76 -7.17 11.44 -3.63
C ILE A 76 -5.84 11.05 -3.00
N VAL A 77 -4.73 11.50 -3.59
CA VAL A 77 -3.38 11.34 -3.05
C VAL A 77 -2.88 12.69 -2.56
N ALA A 78 -2.75 12.83 -1.25
CA ALA A 78 -2.27 14.04 -0.60
C ALA A 78 -1.10 13.74 0.34
N SER A 79 -0.20 14.70 0.56
CA SER A 79 0.94 14.57 1.46
C SER A 79 1.08 15.82 2.32
N ILE A 80 1.44 15.65 3.60
CA ILE A 80 1.86 16.78 4.44
C ILE A 80 3.38 16.82 4.42
N ASP A 81 3.94 17.97 4.07
CA ASP A 81 5.35 18.27 4.33
C ASP A 81 5.50 18.62 5.82
N LYS A 82 5.46 17.59 6.68
CA LYS A 82 5.97 17.77 8.04
C LYS A 82 7.47 17.80 7.90
N GLU A 83 8.04 19.01 7.90
CA GLU A 83 9.44 19.17 8.25
C GLU A 83 9.62 18.48 9.61
N THR A 84 10.23 17.30 9.59
CA THR A 84 10.70 16.66 10.81
C THR A 84 11.66 17.65 11.42
N SER A 85 11.19 18.32 12.47
CA SER A 85 11.88 19.38 13.16
C SER A 85 13.34 18.98 13.35
N ALA A 86 14.26 19.79 12.82
CA ALA A 86 15.70 19.63 12.97
C ALA A 86 16.15 19.40 14.44
N GLY A 87 15.28 19.70 15.42
CA GLY A 87 15.46 19.38 16.83
C GLY A 87 15.56 17.89 17.17
N SER A 88 14.88 16.98 16.45
CA SER A 88 15.01 15.53 16.71
C SER A 88 16.34 14.98 16.20
N GLN A 89 16.83 15.47 15.05
CA GLN A 89 18.15 15.12 14.53
C GLN A 89 19.29 15.70 15.38
N GLY A 90 19.13 16.92 15.90
CA GLY A 90 20.11 17.56 16.80
C GLY A 90 20.22 16.84 18.15
N PHE A 91 19.08 16.48 18.75
CA PHE A 91 19.07 15.74 20.01
C PHE A 91 19.54 14.29 19.85
N GLN A 92 19.21 13.62 18.72
CA GLN A 92 19.72 12.29 18.42
C GLN A 92 21.22 12.29 18.11
N ARG A 93 21.76 13.34 17.50
CA ARG A 93 23.21 13.55 17.34
C ARG A 93 23.92 13.82 18.67
N LEU A 94 23.30 14.58 19.57
CA LEU A 94 23.84 14.87 20.91
C LEU A 94 23.85 13.64 21.81
N LEU A 95 22.77 12.84 21.81
CA LEU A 95 22.66 11.64 22.64
C LEU A 95 23.47 10.44 22.13
N LEU A 96 23.62 10.29 20.81
CA LEU A 96 24.40 9.18 20.23
C LEU A 96 25.89 9.52 20.10
N GLY A 97 26.33 10.68 20.58
CA GLY A 97 27.74 11.04 20.70
C GLY A 97 28.52 11.07 19.37
N TYR A 98 27.83 11.12 18.23
CA TYR A 98 28.50 11.11 16.93
C TYR A 98 28.93 12.54 16.56
N VAL A 99 30.05 12.95 17.15
CA VAL A 99 30.86 14.08 16.68
C VAL A 99 31.69 13.58 15.49
N SER A 100 31.62 14.26 14.37
CA SER A 100 32.65 14.26 13.33
C SER A 100 32.89 15.70 12.95
#